data_AF-S4NUJ8-F1
#
_entry.id   AF-S4NUJ8-F1
#
_cell.length_a   1.000
_cell.length_b   1.000
_cell.length_c   1.000
_cell.angle_alpha   90.00
_cell.angle_beta   90.00
_cell.angle_gamma   90.00
#
_symmetry.space_group_name_H-M   'P 1'
#
loop_
_entity.id
_entity.type
_entity.pdbx_description
1 polymer ?
#
loop_
_entity_poly.entity_id
_entity_poly.type
_entity_poly.pdbx_seq_one_letter_code
_entity_poly.pdbx_strand_id
1 'polypeptide(L)'
;MAEADWQERVDALGRGGYRRYDERTATQLGDGAELLNERWGGDLRRLRREADGKVSELRHLLQEFPGMGPAGADIFLREVQGVWPEAAPYLDAKALQGAERLKLPKDPGRLVELAGRTDPAVLAAALVRAAVDKDVAEDTLRRAA
;
A
#
# COMPACT_ATOMS: atom_id res chain seq x y z
N MET A 1 -1.41 -16.47 11.68
CA MET A 1 -2.16 -15.30 12.18
C MET A 1 -3.44 -15.73 12.87
N ALA A 2 -4.41 -16.33 12.17
CA ALA A 2 -5.65 -16.84 12.80
C ALA A 2 -5.38 -17.96 13.84
N GLU A 3 -4.41 -18.84 13.59
CA GLU A 3 -4.07 -19.93 14.52
C GLU A 3 -3.23 -19.52 15.73
N ALA A 4 -2.59 -18.35 15.69
CA ALA A 4 -1.83 -17.85 16.83
C ALA A 4 -2.82 -17.30 17.86
N ASP A 5 -2.62 -17.55 19.14
CA ASP A 5 -3.45 -16.93 20.16
C ASP A 5 -3.17 -15.42 20.28
N TRP A 6 -3.99 -14.72 21.06
CA TRP A 6 -3.85 -13.27 21.21
C TRP A 6 -2.51 -12.88 21.87
N GLN A 7 -2.05 -13.63 22.88
CA GLN A 7 -0.81 -13.33 23.60
C GLN A 7 0.40 -13.55 22.69
N GLU A 8 0.41 -14.61 21.88
CA GLU A 8 1.48 -14.87 20.90
C GLU A 8 1.64 -13.71 19.91
N ARG A 9 0.53 -13.11 19.47
CA ARG A 9 0.53 -11.94 18.58
C ARG A 9 1.06 -10.69 19.30
N VAL A 10 0.63 -10.44 20.55
CA VAL A 10 1.13 -9.33 21.37
C VAL A 10 2.64 -9.48 21.59
N ASP A 11 3.10 -10.66 21.97
CA ASP A 11 4.51 -10.94 22.22
C ASP A 11 5.34 -10.76 20.94
N ALA A 12 4.82 -11.18 19.78
CA ALA A 12 5.47 -10.95 18.49
C ALA A 12 5.63 -9.47 18.16
N LEU A 13 4.58 -8.67 18.37
CA LEU A 13 4.62 -7.21 18.20
C LEU A 13 5.60 -6.56 19.19
N GLY A 14 5.60 -7.01 20.44
CA GLY A 14 6.51 -6.57 21.50
C GLY A 14 7.98 -6.84 21.19
N ARG A 15 8.31 -8.02 20.64
CA ARG A 15 9.65 -8.35 20.13
C ARG A 15 10.07 -7.45 18.96
N GLY A 16 9.12 -7.07 18.10
CA GLY A 16 9.33 -6.11 17.01
C GLY A 16 9.41 -4.64 17.45
N GLY A 17 9.29 -4.35 18.75
CA GLY A 17 9.33 -2.99 19.30
C GLY A 17 8.02 -2.21 19.17
N TYR A 18 6.93 -2.84 18.70
CA TYR A 18 5.63 -2.20 18.48
C TYR A 18 4.77 -2.19 19.76
N ARG A 19 5.22 -1.53 20.83
CA ARG A 19 4.61 -1.68 22.17
C ARG A 19 3.46 -0.74 22.53
N ARG A 20 3.24 0.31 21.74
CA ARG A 20 2.25 1.34 22.10
C ARG A 20 0.82 0.92 21.80
N TYR A 21 0.66 0.05 20.80
CA TYR A 21 -0.63 -0.38 20.27
C TYR A 21 -0.64 -1.89 19.97
N ASP A 22 0.30 -2.65 20.54
CA ASP A 22 0.43 -4.10 20.33
C ASP A 22 -0.87 -4.85 20.59
N GLU A 23 -1.52 -4.63 21.73
CA GLU A 23 -2.77 -5.30 22.07
C GLU A 23 -3.87 -5.08 21.04
N ARG A 24 -4.11 -3.82 20.66
CA ARG A 24 -5.10 -3.46 19.63
C ARG A 24 -4.73 -4.05 18.27
N THR A 25 -3.46 -3.96 17.88
CA THR A 25 -2.98 -4.47 16.60
C THR A 25 -3.01 -6.00 16.57
N ALA A 26 -2.75 -6.67 17.68
CA ALA A 26 -2.87 -8.13 17.82
C ALA A 26 -4.30 -8.61 17.61
N THR A 27 -5.29 -7.88 18.15
CA THR A 27 -6.71 -8.12 17.87
C THR A 27 -7.01 -7.91 16.39
N GLN A 28 -6.67 -6.75 15.82
CA GLN A 28 -6.93 -6.44 14.41
C GLN A 28 -6.31 -7.45 13.44
N LEU A 29 -5.10 -7.93 13.72
CA LEU A 29 -4.42 -8.94 12.92
C LEU A 29 -5.09 -10.32 13.01
N GLY A 30 -5.69 -10.65 14.16
CA GLY A 30 -6.51 -11.83 14.35
C GLY A 30 -7.79 -11.77 13.55
N ASP A 31 -8.60 -10.76 13.85
CA ASP A 31 -9.91 -10.53 13.23
C ASP A 31 -9.77 -10.41 11.70
N GLY A 32 -8.72 -9.73 11.21
CA GLY A 32 -8.43 -9.64 9.79
C GLY A 32 -8.06 -10.99 9.16
N ALA A 33 -7.32 -11.84 9.87
CA ALA A 33 -7.00 -13.18 9.37
C ALA A 33 -8.22 -14.11 9.36
N GLU A 34 -9.09 -14.00 10.37
CA GLU A 34 -10.37 -14.70 10.41
C GLU A 34 -11.28 -14.26 9.26
N LEU A 35 -11.46 -12.96 9.06
CA LEU A 35 -12.20 -12.41 7.92
C LEU A 35 -11.66 -12.93 6.58
N LEU A 36 -10.33 -12.97 6.42
CA LEU A 36 -9.71 -13.50 5.20
C LEU A 36 -10.05 -14.98 4.97
N ASN A 37 -10.02 -15.77 6.04
CA ASN A 37 -10.33 -17.20 6.00
C ASN A 37 -11.82 -17.43 5.69
N GLU A 38 -12.71 -16.72 6.37
CA GLU A 38 -14.16 -16.91 6.26
C GLU A 38 -14.70 -16.50 4.88
N ARG A 39 -14.36 -15.29 4.41
CA ARG A 39 -14.93 -14.77 3.15
C ARG A 39 -14.17 -15.23 1.92
N TRP A 40 -12.85 -15.34 2.03
CA TRP A 40 -11.98 -15.58 0.87
C TRP A 40 -11.14 -16.85 0.99
N GLY A 41 -11.38 -17.70 1.99
CA GLY A 41 -10.69 -18.98 2.15
C GLY A 41 -9.18 -18.84 2.31
N GLY A 42 -8.71 -17.74 2.91
CA GLY A 42 -7.28 -17.48 3.12
C GLY A 42 -6.57 -16.89 1.90
N ASP A 43 -7.29 -16.59 0.80
CA ASP A 43 -6.69 -16.23 -0.49
C ASP A 43 -7.17 -14.87 -1.01
N LEU A 44 -6.31 -13.85 -0.90
CA LEU A 44 -6.55 -12.49 -1.39
C LEU A 44 -6.83 -12.42 -2.91
N ARG A 45 -6.48 -13.45 -3.70
CA ARG A 45 -6.87 -13.51 -5.12
C ARG A 45 -8.37 -13.71 -5.28
N ARG A 46 -9.08 -14.26 -4.28
CA ARG A 46 -10.55 -14.33 -4.28
C ARG A 46 -11.15 -12.94 -4.05
N LEU A 47 -10.59 -12.16 -3.13
CA LEU A 47 -10.96 -10.75 -2.93
C LEU A 47 -10.75 -9.96 -4.23
N ARG A 48 -9.60 -10.12 -4.88
CA ARG A 48 -9.34 -9.53 -6.21
C ARG A 48 -10.37 -9.94 -7.26
N ARG A 49 -10.80 -11.21 -7.29
CA ARG A 49 -11.84 -11.68 -8.22
C ARG A 49 -13.20 -11.08 -7.90
N GLU A 50 -13.54 -10.92 -6.62
CA GLU A 50 -14.77 -10.27 -6.18
C GLU A 50 -14.81 -8.79 -6.58
N ALA A 51 -13.67 -8.11 -6.57
CA ALA A 51 -13.53 -6.75 -7.09
C ALA A 51 -13.78 -6.63 -8.61
N ASP A 52 -13.83 -7.75 -9.35
CA ASP A 52 -14.18 -7.79 -10.78
C ASP A 52 -13.35 -6.81 -11.63
N GLY A 53 -12.04 -6.75 -11.35
CA GLY A 53 -11.10 -5.84 -12.05
C GLY A 53 -11.28 -4.36 -11.74
N LYS A 54 -12.20 -3.96 -10.86
CA LYS A 54 -12.43 -2.57 -10.47
C LYS A 54 -11.51 -2.20 -9.31
N VAL A 55 -10.50 -1.38 -9.58
CA VAL A 55 -9.54 -0.93 -8.55
C VAL A 55 -10.23 -0.20 -7.40
N SER A 56 -11.30 0.56 -7.67
CA SER A 56 -12.10 1.22 -6.64
C SER A 56 -12.80 0.23 -5.70
N GLU A 57 -13.28 -0.89 -6.25
CA GLU A 57 -13.91 -1.95 -5.45
C GLU A 57 -12.85 -2.72 -4.67
N LEU A 58 -11.72 -3.04 -5.28
CA LEU A 58 -10.59 -3.65 -4.59
C LEU A 58 -10.15 -2.80 -3.39
N ARG A 59 -10.08 -1.48 -3.58
CA ARG A 59 -9.81 -0.51 -2.51
C ARG A 59 -10.87 -0.54 -1.40
N HIS A 60 -12.14 -0.70 -1.76
CA HIS A 60 -13.24 -0.77 -0.80
C HIS A 60 -13.17 -2.05 0.02
N LEU A 61 -13.05 -3.21 -0.62
CA LEU A 61 -12.93 -4.53 0.02
C LEU A 61 -11.72 -4.60 0.97
N LEU A 62 -10.59 -4.02 0.59
CA LEU A 62 -9.41 -3.91 1.46
C LEU A 62 -9.72 -3.15 2.75
N GLN A 63 -10.53 -2.09 2.69
CA GLN A 63 -10.89 -1.30 3.88
C GLN A 63 -11.88 -1.98 4.81
N GLU A 64 -12.43 -3.13 4.43
CA GLU A 64 -13.24 -3.95 5.34
C GLU A 64 -12.39 -4.65 6.41
N PHE A 65 -11.08 -4.77 6.19
CA PHE A 65 -10.18 -5.35 7.18
C PHE A 65 -10.05 -4.45 8.42
N PRO A 66 -10.12 -5.00 9.64
CA PRO A 66 -9.97 -4.24 10.88
C PRO A 66 -8.65 -3.46 10.91
N GLY A 67 -8.75 -2.14 11.10
CA GLY A 67 -7.59 -1.25 11.11
C GLY A 67 -7.06 -0.82 9.74
N MET A 68 -7.61 -1.33 8.64
CA MET A 68 -7.25 -0.90 7.29
C MET A 68 -8.06 0.33 6.87
N GLY A 69 -7.48 1.52 7.05
CA GLY A 69 -8.07 2.76 6.55
C GLY A 69 -7.72 3.06 5.08
N PRO A 70 -8.23 4.18 4.53
CA PRO A 70 -7.94 4.65 3.17
C PRO A 70 -6.45 4.61 2.81
N ALA A 71 -5.59 5.11 3.70
CA ALA A 71 -4.15 5.12 3.49
C ALA A 71 -3.52 3.72 3.44
N GLY A 72 -4.04 2.77 4.24
CA GLY A 72 -3.57 1.38 4.23
C GLY A 72 -3.92 0.68 2.91
N ALA A 73 -5.15 0.88 2.42
CA ALA A 73 -5.58 0.37 1.13
C ALA A 73 -4.79 1.00 -0.03
N ASP A 74 -4.50 2.31 0.04
CA ASP A 74 -3.67 3.00 -0.96
C ASP A 74 -2.24 2.46 -0.98
N ILE A 75 -1.65 2.20 0.19
CA ILE A 75 -0.34 1.54 0.31
C ILE A 75 -0.40 0.15 -0.33
N PHE A 76 -1.40 -0.68 0.01
CA PHE A 76 -1.53 -2.02 -0.56
C PHE A 76 -1.60 -1.96 -2.09
N LEU A 77 -2.50 -1.14 -2.64
CA LEU A 77 -2.69 -1.00 -4.09
C LEU A 77 -1.44 -0.49 -4.80
N ARG A 78 -0.70 0.42 -4.16
CA ARG A 78 0.55 0.93 -4.70
C ARG A 78 1.62 -0.16 -4.80
N GLU A 79 1.78 -1.00 -3.76
CA GLU A 79 2.82 -2.04 -3.75
C GLU A 79 2.44 -3.28 -4.58
N VAL A 80 1.14 -3.61 -4.67
CA VAL A 80 0.68 -4.84 -5.32
C VAL A 80 0.77 -4.80 -6.86
N GLN A 81 0.96 -3.61 -7.46
CA GLN A 81 1.08 -3.43 -8.92
C GLN A 81 2.08 -4.38 -9.59
N GLY A 82 3.19 -4.69 -8.91
CA GLY A 82 4.24 -5.59 -9.44
C GLY A 82 3.80 -7.06 -9.56
N VAL A 83 2.73 -7.46 -8.86
CA VAL A 83 2.18 -8.82 -8.93
C VAL A 83 0.76 -8.86 -9.51
N TRP A 84 0.02 -7.75 -9.41
CA TRP A 84 -1.34 -7.55 -9.93
C TRP A 84 -1.33 -6.36 -10.91
N PRO A 85 -0.89 -6.58 -12.17
CA PRO A 85 -0.70 -5.50 -13.13
C PRO A 85 -1.97 -4.70 -13.45
N GLU A 86 -3.14 -5.27 -13.26
CA GLU A 86 -4.42 -4.57 -13.44
C GLU A 86 -4.71 -3.52 -12.37
N ALA A 87 -3.98 -3.51 -11.25
CA ALA A 87 -4.00 -2.38 -10.31
C ALA A 87 -3.18 -1.19 -10.85
N ALA A 88 -2.32 -1.41 -11.83
CA ALA A 88 -1.46 -0.38 -12.39
C ALA A 88 -2.17 0.41 -13.51
N PRO A 89 -1.87 1.73 -13.64
CA PRO A 89 -1.07 2.53 -12.72
C PRO A 89 -1.87 2.97 -11.48
N TYR A 90 -1.29 2.82 -10.29
CA TYR A 90 -1.81 3.35 -9.03
C TYR A 90 -0.83 4.36 -8.43
N LEU A 91 -1.15 5.65 -8.58
CA LEU A 91 -0.40 6.77 -8.01
C LEU A 91 -1.26 7.48 -6.97
N ASP A 92 -1.09 7.08 -5.71
CA ASP A 92 -1.84 7.62 -4.58
C ASP A 92 -1.40 9.05 -4.21
N ALA A 93 -2.11 9.67 -3.26
CA ALA A 93 -1.83 11.02 -2.81
C ALA A 93 -0.37 11.20 -2.33
N LYS A 94 0.24 10.15 -1.77
CA LYS A 94 1.63 10.20 -1.30
C LYS A 94 2.61 10.22 -2.46
N ALA A 95 2.39 9.43 -3.50
CA ALA A 95 3.16 9.49 -4.74
C ALA A 95 3.01 10.88 -5.41
N LEU A 96 1.80 11.42 -5.50
CA LEU A 96 1.57 12.75 -6.09
C LEU A 96 2.24 13.88 -5.31
N GLN A 97 2.34 13.77 -3.98
CA GLN A 97 3.15 14.69 -3.17
C GLN A 97 4.64 14.64 -3.55
N GLY A 98 5.16 13.46 -3.89
CA GLY A 98 6.53 13.29 -4.37
C GLY A 98 6.76 13.95 -5.72
N ALA A 99 5.82 13.75 -6.65
CA ALA A 99 5.84 14.40 -7.96
C ALA A 99 5.90 15.92 -7.81
N GLU A 100 5.07 16.49 -6.94
CA GLU A 100 5.08 17.93 -6.63
C GLU A 100 6.44 18.42 -6.14
N ARG A 101 7.05 17.71 -5.18
CA ARG A 101 8.38 18.07 -4.67
C ARG A 101 9.46 18.04 -5.75
N LEU A 102 9.33 17.13 -6.71
CA LEU A 102 10.21 17.02 -7.87
C LEU A 102 9.83 17.98 -9.01
N LYS A 103 8.86 18.88 -8.80
CA LYS A 103 8.35 19.82 -9.81
C LYS A 103 7.78 19.14 -11.05
N LEU A 104 7.29 17.91 -10.90
CA LEU A 104 6.60 17.15 -11.93
C LEU A 104 5.09 17.44 -11.93
N PRO A 105 4.38 17.13 -13.03
CA PRO A 105 2.92 17.21 -13.06
C PRO A 105 2.28 16.34 -11.98
N LYS A 106 1.12 16.76 -11.45
CA LYS A 106 0.33 15.95 -10.49
C LYS A 106 -0.71 15.05 -11.16
N ASP A 107 -0.79 15.08 -12.49
CA ASP A 107 -1.68 14.20 -13.24
C ASP A 107 -1.04 12.81 -13.38
N PRO A 108 -1.70 11.72 -12.92
CA PRO A 108 -1.15 10.37 -13.01
C PRO A 108 -0.83 9.93 -14.43
N GLY A 109 -1.67 10.27 -15.41
CA GLY A 109 -1.47 9.91 -16.81
C GLY A 109 -0.20 10.55 -17.37
N ARG A 110 -0.01 11.85 -17.10
CA ARG A 110 1.18 12.59 -17.52
C ARG A 110 2.44 12.07 -16.84
N LEU A 111 2.37 11.67 -15.58
CA LEU A 111 3.50 11.05 -14.87
C LEU A 111 3.91 9.73 -15.52
N VAL A 112 2.94 8.88 -15.87
CA VAL A 112 3.21 7.61 -16.57
C VAL A 112 3.80 7.85 -17.95
N GLU A 113 3.28 8.83 -18.70
CA GLU A 113 3.82 9.22 -20.01
C GLU A 113 5.29 9.67 -19.90
N LEU A 114 5.60 10.54 -18.93
CA LEU A 114 6.97 11.01 -18.67
C LEU A 114 7.90 9.88 -18.23
N ALA A 115 7.38 8.90 -17.48
CA ALA A 115 8.15 7.74 -17.02
C ALA A 115 8.47 6.74 -18.14
N GLY A 116 7.79 6.83 -19.29
CA GLY A 116 8.05 6.03 -20.47
C GLY A 116 7.92 4.53 -20.21
N ARG A 117 9.02 3.79 -20.29
CA ARG A 117 9.06 2.32 -20.09
C ARG A 117 9.27 1.91 -18.63
N THR A 118 9.33 2.85 -17.70
CA THR A 118 9.49 2.56 -16.28
C THR A 118 8.26 1.84 -15.75
N ASP A 119 8.47 0.78 -14.97
CA ASP A 119 7.41 0.06 -14.29
C ASP A 119 6.60 1.03 -13.38
N PRO A 120 5.25 1.08 -13.50
CA PRO A 120 4.41 1.94 -12.66
C PRO A 120 4.61 1.75 -11.15
N ALA A 121 4.90 0.54 -10.68
CA ALA A 121 5.21 0.26 -9.28
C ALA A 121 6.53 0.93 -8.86
N VAL A 122 7.55 0.87 -9.73
CA VAL A 122 8.85 1.53 -9.49
C VAL A 122 8.69 3.04 -9.50
N LEU A 123 7.92 3.59 -10.45
CA LEU A 123 7.57 5.02 -10.48
C LEU A 123 6.89 5.44 -9.18
N ALA A 124 5.83 4.74 -8.76
CA ALA A 124 5.10 5.06 -7.55
C ALA A 124 6.01 5.04 -6.31
N ALA A 125 6.86 4.01 -6.18
CA ALA A 125 7.81 3.89 -5.08
C ALA A 125 8.86 5.02 -5.09
N ALA A 126 9.39 5.41 -6.25
CA ALA A 126 10.34 6.52 -6.38
C ALA A 126 9.70 7.85 -5.96
N LEU A 127 8.47 8.11 -6.40
CA LEU A 127 7.72 9.31 -6.01
C LEU A 127 7.45 9.32 -4.49
N VAL A 128 7.03 8.20 -3.90
CA VAL A 128 6.83 8.12 -2.45
C VAL A 128 8.13 8.38 -1.68
N ARG A 129 9.28 7.88 -2.14
CA ARG A 129 10.59 8.17 -1.52
C ARG A 129 10.88 9.67 -1.51
N ALA A 130 10.69 10.37 -2.63
CA ALA A 130 10.81 11.84 -2.68
C ALA A 130 9.79 12.56 -1.78
N ALA A 131 8.62 11.97 -1.55
CA ALA A 131 7.59 12.51 -0.66
C ALA A 131 7.91 12.33 0.84
N VAL A 132 8.69 11.33 1.23
CA VAL A 132 9.07 11.07 2.63
C VAL A 132 10.43 11.65 2.99
N ASP A 133 11.36 11.68 2.04
CA ASP A 133 12.75 12.05 2.26
C ASP A 133 13.11 13.30 1.43
N LYS A 134 13.49 14.37 2.14
CA LYS A 134 13.85 15.66 1.53
C LYS A 134 15.19 15.56 0.79
N ASP A 135 16.14 14.80 1.30
CA ASP A 135 17.47 14.66 0.72
C ASP A 135 17.38 13.91 -0.61
N VAL A 136 16.51 12.89 -0.68
CA VAL A 136 16.19 12.20 -1.94
C VAL A 136 15.62 13.17 -2.98
N ALA A 137 14.69 14.04 -2.59
CA ALA A 137 14.10 15.02 -3.51
C ALA A 137 15.14 16.04 -4.01
N GLU A 138 15.99 16.56 -3.11
CA GLU A 138 17.03 17.53 -3.43
C GLU A 138 18.14 16.94 -4.32
N ASP A 139 18.61 15.72 -4.03
CA ASP A 139 19.60 15.01 -4.86
C ASP A 139 19.03 14.73 -6.26
N THR A 140 17.77 14.30 -6.34
CA THR A 140 17.11 14.04 -7.64
C THR A 140 17.04 15.31 -8.49
N LEU A 141 16.61 16.44 -7.92
CA LEU A 141 16.56 17.73 -8.62
C LEU A 141 17.94 18.21 -9.06
N ARG A 142 18.97 17.98 -8.24
CA ARG A 142 20.36 18.36 -8.55
C ARG A 142 20.91 17.57 -9.73
N ARG A 143 20.59 16.28 -9.83
CA ARG A 143 21.06 15.41 -10.93
C ARG A 143 20.32 15.63 -12.24
N ALA A 144 19.12 16.23 -12.19
CA ALA A 144 18.32 16.54 -13.37
C ALA A 144 18.67 17.88 -14.04
N ALA A 145 19.46 18.72 -13.36
CA ALA A 145 19.95 20.02 -13.85
C ALA A 145 21.25 19.88 -14.65
#